data_AF-A0A953RH32-F1
#
_entry.id   AF-A0A953RH32-F1
#
_cell.length_a   1.000
_cell.length_b   1.000
_cell.length_c   1.000
_cell.angle_alpha   90.00
_cell.angle_beta   90.00
_cell.angle_gamma   90.00
#
_symmetry.space_group_name_H-M   'P 1'
#
loop_
_entity.id
_entity.type
_entity.pdbx_description
1 polymer ?
#
loop_
_entity_poly.entity_id
_entity_poly.type
_entity_poly.pdbx_seq_one_letter_code
_entity_poly.pdbx_strand_id
1 'polypeptide(L)'
;MTLTIELSDEQQAALAAKAQTQGISAEQYARQVLEHDLQCSGSRRRHISEVILENMRNVPPEIMATMPKDGASQHDHYIYGLPKRNP
;
A
#
# COMPACT_ATOMS: atom_id res chain seq x y z
N MET A 1 22.82 0.81 -17.00
CA MET A 1 22.23 0.89 -18.36
C MET A 1 21.67 2.29 -18.56
N THR A 2 21.80 2.87 -19.75
CA THR A 2 21.23 4.17 -20.12
C THR A 2 20.06 3.94 -21.07
N LEU A 3 18.88 4.45 -20.71
CA LEU A 3 17.65 4.37 -21.50
C LEU A 3 17.29 5.80 -21.93
N THR A 4 17.10 6.02 -23.24
CA THR A 4 16.65 7.30 -23.79
C THR A 4 15.21 7.13 -24.27
N ILE A 5 14.30 7.94 -23.74
CA ILE A 5 12.88 7.96 -24.12
C ILE A 5 12.58 9.35 -24.66
N GLU A 6 12.08 9.43 -25.88
CA GLU A 6 11.57 10.68 -26.43
C GLU A 6 10.14 10.90 -25.94
N LEU A 7 9.92 12.03 -25.27
CA LEU A 7 8.62 12.43 -24.73
C LEU A 7 8.10 13.59 -25.55
N SER A 8 6.79 13.59 -25.83
CA SER A 8 6.15 14.78 -26.41
C SER A 8 6.13 15.93 -25.41
N ASP A 9 5.99 17.17 -25.90
CA ASP A 9 5.92 18.37 -25.05
C ASP A 9 4.83 18.26 -23.98
N GLU A 10 3.69 17.65 -24.32
CA GLU A 10 2.59 17.40 -23.37
C GLU A 10 2.99 16.42 -22.26
N GLN A 11 3.70 15.35 -22.61
CA GLN A 11 4.18 14.36 -21.64
C GLN A 11 5.27 14.94 -20.73
N GLN A 12 6.16 15.78 -21.27
CA GLN A 12 7.17 16.49 -20.48
C GLN A 12 6.52 17.44 -19.48
N ALA A 13 5.51 18.21 -19.90
CA ALA A 13 4.78 19.11 -19.02
C ALA A 13 4.04 18.34 -17.91
N ALA A 14 3.38 17.23 -18.25
CA ALA A 14 2.70 16.38 -17.27
C ALA A 14 3.68 15.75 -16.27
N LEU A 15 4.84 15.29 -16.72
CA LEU A 15 5.89 14.72 -15.87
C LEU A 15 6.46 15.79 -14.92
N ALA A 16 6.75 16.98 -15.43
CA ALA A 16 7.25 18.10 -14.64
C ALA A 16 6.24 18.54 -13.58
N ALA A 17 4.95 18.62 -13.92
CA ALA A 17 3.89 18.95 -12.97
C ALA A 17 3.82 17.92 -11.82
N LYS A 18 3.91 16.62 -12.13
CA LYS A 18 3.92 15.55 -11.12
C LYS A 18 5.19 15.54 -10.26
N ALA A 19 6.33 15.93 -10.82
CA ALA A 19 7.57 16.04 -10.08
C ALA A 19 7.55 17.25 -9.13
N GLN A 20 6.96 18.38 -9.56
CA GLN A 20 6.80 19.58 -8.74
C GLN A 20 5.91 19.36 -7.52
N THR A 21 4.81 18.61 -7.64
CA THR A 21 3.95 18.29 -6.48
C THR A 21 4.68 17.47 -5.42
N GLN A 22 5.71 16.72 -5.82
CA GLN A 22 6.53 15.90 -4.93
C GLN A 22 7.85 16.58 -4.53
N GLY A 23 8.12 17.79 -5.04
CA GLY A 23 9.35 18.54 -4.76
C GLY A 23 10.62 17.89 -5.32
N ILE A 24 10.51 17.02 -6.33
CA ILE A 24 11.63 16.30 -6.94
C ILE A 24 11.83 16.69 -8.41
N SER A 25 12.96 16.31 -8.98
CA SER A 25 13.21 16.51 -10.42
C SER A 25 12.38 15.54 -11.27
N ALA A 26 12.09 15.94 -12.51
CA ALA A 26 11.34 15.10 -13.47
C ALA A 26 12.04 13.75 -13.74
N GLU A 27 13.38 13.75 -13.76
CA GLU A 27 14.19 12.54 -13.94
C GLU A 27 14.09 11.60 -12.73
N GLN A 28 14.12 12.13 -11.51
CA GLN A 28 13.94 11.33 -10.30
C GLN A 28 12.54 10.74 -10.21
N TYR A 29 11.52 11.52 -10.59
CA TYR A 29 10.16 11.02 -10.68
C TYR A 29 10.05 9.87 -11.70
N ALA A 30 10.65 10.02 -12.89
CA ALA A 30 10.69 8.95 -13.89
C ALA A 30 11.40 7.68 -13.39
N ARG A 31 12.52 7.82 -12.65
CA ARG A 31 13.21 6.69 -12.03
C ARG A 31 12.36 5.98 -10.98
N GLN A 32 11.68 6.73 -10.11
CA GLN A 32 10.81 6.14 -9.08
C GLN A 32 9.63 5.38 -9.70
N VAL A 33 9.02 5.94 -10.76
CA VAL A 33 7.93 5.27 -11.48
C VAL A 33 8.42 3.95 -12.09
N LEU A 34 9.58 3.97 -12.76
CA LEU A 34 10.16 2.77 -13.35
C LEU A 34 10.53 1.73 -12.28
N GLU A 35 11.14 2.16 -11.18
CA GLU A 35 11.50 1.29 -10.07
C GLU A 35 10.26 0.65 -9.42
N HIS A 36 9.23 1.44 -9.16
CA HIS A 36 7.96 0.95 -8.63
C HIS A 36 7.31 -0.07 -9.59
N ASP A 37 7.28 0.21 -10.89
CA ASP A 37 6.72 -0.70 -11.88
C ASP A 37 7.52 -2.01 -11.96
N LEU A 38 8.85 -1.96 -11.90
CA LEU A 38 9.71 -3.15 -11.87
C LEU A 38 9.55 -3.95 -10.56
N GLN A 39 9.34 -3.28 -9.43
CA GLN A 39 9.07 -3.94 -8.14
C GLN A 39 7.66 -4.56 -8.10
N CYS A 40 6.67 -3.90 -8.70
CA CYS A 40 5.28 -4.39 -8.74
C CYS A 40 5.02 -5.42 -9.85
N SER A 41 5.73 -5.35 -10.98
CA SER A 41 5.51 -6.24 -12.14
C SER A 41 5.91 -7.70 -11.89
N GLY A 42 6.77 -7.97 -10.90
CA GLY A 42 7.13 -9.32 -10.47
C GLY A 42 6.13 -9.98 -9.51
N SER A 43 5.29 -9.18 -8.85
CA SER A 43 4.24 -9.70 -7.96
C SER A 43 2.96 -9.82 -8.76
N ARG A 44 2.67 -11.01 -9.30
CA ARG A 44 1.30 -11.42 -9.63
C ARG A 44 0.44 -10.95 -8.46
N ARG A 45 -0.37 -9.89 -8.63
CA ARG A 45 -1.02 -9.17 -7.52
C ARG A 45 -1.59 -10.20 -6.55
N ARG A 46 -0.88 -10.44 -5.46
CA ARG A 46 -1.22 -11.53 -4.55
C ARG A 46 -2.60 -11.21 -4.01
N HIS A 47 -3.46 -12.22 -3.92
CA HIS A 47 -4.75 -11.99 -3.31
C HIS A 47 -4.52 -11.45 -1.90
N ILE A 48 -5.28 -10.42 -1.51
CA ILE A 48 -5.11 -9.80 -0.19
C ILE A 48 -5.22 -10.84 0.94
N SER A 49 -6.00 -11.91 0.73
CA SER A 49 -6.08 -13.07 1.62
C SER A 49 -4.75 -13.81 1.79
N GLU A 50 -3.98 -14.00 0.73
CA GLU A 50 -2.66 -14.65 0.81
C GLU A 50 -1.68 -13.81 1.65
N VAL A 51 -1.71 -12.49 1.44
CA VAL A 51 -0.87 -11.56 2.22
C VAL A 51 -1.28 -11.55 3.70
N ILE A 52 -2.58 -11.54 3.99
CA ILE A 52 -3.09 -11.61 5.36
C ILE A 52 -2.69 -12.92 6.03
N LEU A 53 -2.85 -14.06 5.34
CA LEU A 53 -2.48 -15.37 5.89
C LEU A 53 -0.98 -15.48 6.16
N GLU A 54 -0.15 -15.00 5.24
CA GLU A 54 1.31 -14.97 5.42
C GLU A 54 1.70 -14.16 6.67
N ASN A 55 1.11 -12.98 6.86
CA ASN A 55 1.38 -12.14 8.02
C ASN A 55 0.88 -12.77 9.33
N MET A 56 -0.31 -13.37 9.32
CA MET A 56 -0.92 -14.00 10.50
C MET A 56 -0.14 -15.23 11.00
N ARG A 57 0.66 -15.90 10.16
CA ARG A 57 1.53 -17.02 10.58
C ARG A 57 2.57 -16.62 11.63
N ASN A 58 2.94 -15.34 11.67
CA ASN A 58 3.93 -14.83 12.63
C ASN A 58 3.30 -14.36 13.93
N VAL A 59 1.97 -14.39 14.07
CA VAL A 59 1.29 -13.96 15.29
C VAL A 59 1.29 -15.11 16.31
N PRO A 60 1.80 -14.90 17.54
CA PRO A 60 1.80 -15.92 18.57
C PRO A 60 0.38 -16.35 19.00
N PRO A 61 0.15 -17.63 19.34
CA PRO A 61 -1.15 -18.13 19.78
C PRO A 61 -1.73 -17.40 21.00
N GLU A 62 -0.88 -16.93 21.90
CA GLU A 62 -1.26 -16.15 23.08
C GLU A 62 -1.93 -14.82 22.70
N ILE A 63 -1.47 -14.16 21.63
CA ILE A 63 -2.10 -12.94 21.14
C ILE A 63 -3.45 -13.27 20.52
N MET A 64 -3.51 -14.34 19.72
CA MET A 64 -4.78 -14.83 19.15
C MET A 64 -5.81 -15.18 20.23
N ALA A 65 -5.37 -15.72 21.36
CA ALA A 65 -6.26 -16.03 22.50
C ALA A 65 -6.86 -14.78 23.16
N THR A 66 -6.23 -13.61 23.02
CA THR A 66 -6.77 -12.33 23.52
C THR A 66 -7.76 -11.67 22.57
N MET A 67 -7.94 -12.20 21.36
CA MET A 67 -8.82 -11.59 20.38
C MET A 67 -10.30 -11.60 20.82
N PRO A 68 -11.05 -10.55 20.46
CA PRO A 68 -12.49 -10.51 20.67
C PRO A 68 -13.23 -11.67 20.00
N LYS A 69 -14.08 -12.37 20.77
CA LYS A 69 -14.94 -13.45 20.25
C LYS A 69 -16.05 -12.94 19.32
N ASP A 70 -16.40 -11.66 19.44
CA ASP A 70 -17.38 -10.98 18.59
C ASP A 70 -16.77 -10.46 17.28
N GLY A 71 -15.48 -10.71 17.04
CA GLY A 71 -14.78 -10.32 15.82
C GLY A 71 -14.89 -8.83 15.54
N ALA A 72 -15.25 -8.48 14.30
CA ALA A 72 -15.39 -7.10 13.87
C ALA A 72 -16.77 -6.48 14.21
N SER A 73 -17.72 -7.23 14.77
CA SER A 73 -19.08 -6.74 15.00
C SER A 73 -19.16 -5.61 16.04
N GLN A 74 -18.14 -5.46 16.89
CA GLN A 74 -18.04 -4.43 17.92
C GLN A 74 -16.87 -3.46 17.67
N HIS A 75 -16.50 -3.22 16.41
CA HIS A 75 -15.34 -2.37 16.06
C HIS A 75 -15.41 -0.96 16.69
N ASP A 76 -16.59 -0.33 16.76
CA ASP A 76 -16.74 0.98 17.40
C ASP A 76 -16.43 0.96 18.91
N HIS A 77 -16.70 -0.15 19.60
CA HIS A 77 -16.32 -0.33 21.00
C HIS A 77 -14.80 -0.38 21.16
N TYR A 78 -14.10 -1.13 20.31
CA TYR A 78 -12.65 -1.29 20.41
C TYR A 78 -11.87 -0.07 19.89
N ILE A 79 -12.41 0.66 18.91
CA ILE A 79 -11.75 1.83 18.31
C ILE A 79 -12.06 3.11 19.10
N TYR A 80 -13.32 3.30 19.52
CA TYR A 80 -13.79 4.56 20.09
C TYR A 80 -14.26 4.44 21.55
N GLY A 81 -14.32 3.23 22.13
CA GLY A 81 -14.79 3.03 23.50
C GLY A 81 -16.31 3.12 23.69
N LEU A 82 -17.09 3.10 22.61
CA LEU A 82 -18.56 3.08 22.71
C LEU A 82 -19.06 1.81 23.40
N PRO A 83 -20.24 1.81 24.04
CA PRO A 83 -20.84 0.57 24.54
C PRO A 83 -21.02 -0.48 23.43
N LYS A 84 -20.91 -1.76 23.77
CA LYS A 84 -21.18 -2.85 22.81
C LYS A 84 -22.62 -2.79 22.34
N ARG A 85 -22.82 -2.90 21.01
CA ARG A 85 -24.14 -2.93 20.36
C ARG A 85 -24.96 -4.15 20.80
N ASN A 86 -24.28 -5.28 21.02
CA ASN A 86 -24.87 -6.52 21.51
C ASN A 86 -24.10 -6.95 22.78
N PRO A 87 -24.60 -6.62 23.99
CA PRO A 87 -23.97 -7.00 25.25
C PRO A 87 -24.06 -8.49 25.55
#